data_AF-A0A7W2FUW3-F1
#
_entry.id   AF-A0A7W2FUW3-F1
#
_cell.length_a   1.000
_cell.length_b   1.000
_cell.length_c   1.000
_cell.angle_alpha   90.00
_cell.angle_beta   90.00
_cell.angle_gamma   90.00
#
_symmetry.space_group_name_H-M   'P 1'
#
loop_
_entity.id
_entity.type
_entity.pdbx_description
1 polymer ?
#
loop_
_entity_poly.entity_id
_entity_poly.type
_entity_poly.pdbx_seq_one_letter_code
_entity_poly.pdbx_strand_id
1 'polypeptide(L)'
;VDEDDLNVSGAQGSDADKEPTLISGNFVIEEGADGIKSYQIEATSPVLADLSSGGEALEWSNGSPVQNGTQFTYTAQTLSGEAVFTMVFDTADNSYQFNLLQPLDHALADGENEIELGFNISATDFDNDTTAPQTLTITVVDDIPTITSVEPLSVDEDDLPAGSDGNQPLEVSGDFTTTQGADGVVLYRIDPTTNPVDGLSSGGVAITLDPPTINGDNQYSYVAKAGNVEVFKLTLNADGSYSFELKAPIDHAD
;
A
#
# COMPACT_ATOMS: atom_id res chain seq x y z
N VAL A 1 -2.10 4.56 13.90
CA VAL A 1 -2.65 5.39 12.80
C VAL A 1 -2.65 4.51 11.58
N ASP A 2 -3.52 4.83 10.65
CA ASP A 2 -3.65 4.09 9.40
C ASP A 2 -3.31 5.02 8.25
N GLU A 3 -2.49 4.56 7.32
CA GLU A 3 -2.06 5.35 6.18
C GLU A 3 -2.97 5.23 4.95
N ASP A 4 -3.79 4.19 4.88
CA ASP A 4 -4.75 3.97 3.79
C ASP A 4 -5.88 5.00 3.80
N ASP A 5 -6.09 5.64 4.95
CA ASP A 5 -7.04 6.73 5.14
C ASP A 5 -6.51 8.14 4.86
N LEU A 6 -5.25 8.24 4.44
CA LEU A 6 -4.71 9.51 4.00
C LEU A 6 -5.46 10.00 2.76
N ASN A 7 -5.92 11.25 2.77
CA ASN A 7 -6.55 11.86 1.59
C ASN A 7 -5.48 12.34 0.59
N VAL A 8 -4.65 11.41 0.13
CA VAL A 8 -3.61 11.60 -0.89
C VAL A 8 -3.93 10.74 -2.11
N SER A 9 -3.38 11.11 -3.27
CA SER A 9 -3.59 10.34 -4.50
C SER A 9 -2.89 8.99 -4.40
N GLY A 10 -3.64 7.92 -4.13
CA GLY A 10 -3.10 6.55 -3.99
C GLY A 10 -3.72 5.81 -2.82
N ALA A 11 -3.78 6.47 -1.65
CA ALA A 11 -4.37 5.97 -0.41
C ALA A 11 -5.90 6.08 -0.43
N GLN A 12 -6.54 5.24 -1.23
CA GLN A 12 -7.97 4.97 -1.04
C GLN A 12 -8.05 3.81 -0.04
N GLY A 13 -8.59 4.09 1.15
CA GLY A 13 -8.78 3.13 2.25
C GLY A 13 -9.20 1.77 1.73
N SER A 14 -8.39 0.74 2.02
CA SER A 14 -8.56 -0.63 1.52
C SER A 14 -9.82 -1.29 2.07
N ASP A 15 -10.30 -0.79 3.21
CA ASP A 15 -11.46 -1.25 3.93
C ASP A 15 -12.61 -0.20 3.95
N ALA A 16 -13.67 -0.53 4.70
CA ALA A 16 -14.86 0.31 4.78
C ALA A 16 -14.91 1.21 6.03
N ASP A 17 -14.07 0.91 7.02
CA ASP A 17 -13.98 1.72 8.23
C ASP A 17 -12.97 2.85 7.98
N LYS A 18 -12.90 3.83 8.88
CA LYS A 18 -11.97 4.95 8.73
C LYS A 18 -11.25 5.15 10.03
N GLU A 19 -9.93 5.12 9.94
CA GLU A 19 -8.99 5.14 11.02
C GLU A 19 -8.36 6.54 11.10
N PRO A 20 -7.92 6.96 12.30
CA PRO A 20 -7.28 8.26 12.46
C PRO A 20 -5.87 8.26 11.84
N THR A 21 -5.61 9.22 10.96
CA THR A 21 -4.26 9.67 10.56
C THR A 21 -3.65 10.66 11.57
N LEU A 22 -4.51 11.20 12.45
CA LEU A 22 -4.18 12.14 13.51
C LEU A 22 -4.57 11.55 14.87
N ILE A 23 -3.60 11.39 15.76
CA ILE A 23 -3.82 10.93 17.13
C ILE A 23 -3.27 11.95 18.13
N SER A 24 -3.85 11.95 19.33
CA SER A 24 -3.40 12.81 20.42
C SER A 24 -3.42 12.05 21.73
N GLY A 25 -2.65 12.54 22.69
CA GLY A 25 -2.63 12.04 24.05
C GLY A 25 -2.02 13.05 25.00
N ASN A 26 -1.81 12.64 26.24
CA ASN A 26 -1.21 13.46 27.27
C ASN A 26 -0.12 12.69 27.99
N PHE A 27 0.93 13.39 28.38
CA PHE A 27 1.90 12.86 29.32
C PHE A 27 1.35 12.92 30.73
N VAL A 28 1.61 11.88 31.51
CA VAL A 28 1.45 11.90 32.95
C VAL A 28 2.82 12.21 33.53
N ILE A 29 3.01 13.43 34.02
CA ILE A 29 4.26 13.90 34.61
C ILE A 29 4.04 14.32 36.05
N GLU A 30 5.01 13.98 36.90
CA GLU A 30 5.13 14.57 38.24
C GLU A 30 5.91 15.89 38.11
N GLU A 31 5.19 17.00 37.94
CA GLU A 31 5.81 18.31 37.78
C GLU A 31 6.47 18.79 39.08
N GLY A 32 7.66 19.40 38.93
CA GLY A 32 8.22 20.29 39.94
C GLY A 32 7.38 21.56 40.12
N ALA A 33 7.80 22.45 41.02
CA ALA A 33 7.04 23.66 41.35
C ALA A 33 6.96 24.70 40.21
N ASP A 34 7.78 24.54 39.17
CA ASP A 34 7.99 25.46 38.06
C ASP A 34 7.41 24.96 36.72
N GLY A 35 6.97 23.70 36.65
CA GLY A 35 6.32 23.12 35.47
C GLY A 35 7.30 22.79 34.34
N ILE A 36 6.79 22.23 33.24
CA ILE A 36 7.62 21.83 32.10
C ILE A 36 7.94 23.02 31.18
N LYS A 37 9.24 23.19 30.91
CA LYS A 37 9.76 24.20 29.98
C LYS A 37 9.82 23.67 28.54
N SER A 38 10.17 22.40 28.34
CA SER A 38 10.26 21.80 27.00
C SER A 38 10.18 20.28 27.02
N TYR A 39 9.61 19.73 25.94
CA TYR A 39 9.78 18.33 25.56
C TYR A 39 10.83 18.21 24.45
N GLN A 40 11.64 17.17 24.50
CA GLN A 40 12.66 16.90 23.49
C GLN A 40 12.62 15.43 23.05
N ILE A 41 12.63 15.22 21.74
CA ILE A 41 12.94 13.93 21.15
C ILE A 41 14.47 13.80 21.09
N GLU A 42 15.00 12.69 21.61
CA GLU A 42 16.42 12.38 21.54
C GLU A 42 16.87 12.26 20.07
N ALA A 43 18.03 12.82 19.74
CA ALA A 43 18.48 13.06 18.35
C ALA A 43 18.58 11.82 17.45
N THR A 44 18.51 10.60 18.01
CA THR A 44 18.59 9.33 17.29
C THR A 44 17.29 8.51 17.35
N SER A 45 16.16 9.11 17.76
CA SER A 45 14.92 8.36 18.01
C SER A 45 13.69 9.02 17.36
N PRO A 46 12.95 8.32 16.50
CA PRO A 46 13.34 7.10 15.79
C PRO A 46 14.53 7.34 14.84
N VAL A 47 15.13 6.25 14.38
CA VAL A 47 16.13 6.30 13.30
C VAL A 47 15.38 6.47 11.98
N LEU A 48 15.15 7.72 11.56
CA LEU A 48 14.39 8.01 10.34
C LEU A 48 15.07 7.52 9.05
N ALA A 49 16.40 7.34 9.07
CA ALA A 49 17.16 6.93 7.89
C ALA A 49 16.82 5.50 7.41
N ASP A 50 16.20 4.69 8.26
CA ASP A 50 15.74 3.33 7.91
C ASP A 50 14.29 3.33 7.40
N LEU A 51 13.63 4.49 7.36
CA LEU A 51 12.28 4.70 6.86
C LEU A 51 12.33 5.44 5.52
N SER A 52 11.32 5.21 4.69
CA SER A 52 11.09 5.95 3.45
C SER A 52 9.61 6.22 3.22
N SER A 53 9.33 7.14 2.29
CA SER A 53 8.00 7.47 1.78
C SER A 53 8.13 7.71 0.28
N GLY A 54 7.39 6.96 -0.54
CA GLY A 54 7.47 7.05 -2.00
C GLY A 54 8.86 6.67 -2.54
N GLY A 55 9.58 5.79 -1.84
CA GLY A 55 10.95 5.36 -2.14
C GLY A 55 12.04 6.35 -1.74
N GLU A 56 11.71 7.50 -1.15
CA GLU A 56 12.70 8.47 -0.65
C GLU A 56 12.90 8.34 0.86
N ALA A 57 14.16 8.27 1.30
CA ALA A 57 14.52 8.17 2.72
C ALA A 57 14.07 9.41 3.52
N LEU A 58 13.81 9.21 4.81
CA LEU A 58 13.36 10.28 5.70
C LEU A 58 14.48 10.90 6.54
N GLU A 59 14.30 12.18 6.87
CA GLU A 59 15.12 12.94 7.81
C GLU A 59 14.26 13.88 8.65
N TRP A 60 14.80 14.34 9.78
CA TRP A 60 14.18 15.46 10.50
C TRP A 60 14.43 16.76 9.73
N SER A 61 13.39 17.55 9.55
CA SER A 61 13.50 18.84 8.88
C SER A 61 14.48 19.75 9.61
N ASN A 62 15.22 20.56 8.84
CA ASN A 62 16.18 21.49 9.42
C ASN A 62 15.47 22.51 10.34
N GLY A 63 15.91 22.56 11.59
CA GLY A 63 15.29 23.41 12.62
C GLY A 63 14.16 22.74 13.39
N SER A 64 13.90 21.45 13.20
CA SER A 64 13.11 20.65 14.14
C SER A 64 13.84 20.49 15.48
N PRO A 65 13.19 20.69 16.63
CA PRO A 65 11.81 21.19 16.75
C PRO A 65 11.69 22.70 16.48
N VAL A 66 10.65 23.09 15.77
CA VAL A 66 10.24 24.50 15.66
C VAL A 66 9.36 24.84 16.87
N GLN A 67 9.75 25.86 17.63
CA GLN A 67 8.98 26.31 18.79
C GLN A 67 8.04 27.47 18.43
N ASN A 68 6.77 27.36 18.81
CA ASN A 68 5.78 28.44 18.74
C ASN A 68 4.99 28.54 20.04
N GLY A 69 5.38 29.47 20.92
CA GLY A 69 4.80 29.55 22.26
C GLY A 69 5.17 28.32 23.09
N THR A 70 4.14 27.59 23.53
CA THR A 70 4.27 26.33 24.31
C THR A 70 4.39 25.09 23.43
N GLN A 71 4.27 25.23 22.10
CA GLN A 71 4.31 24.12 21.17
C GLN A 71 5.70 23.89 20.58
N PHE A 72 6.08 22.62 20.51
CA PHE A 72 7.33 22.13 19.91
C PHE A 72 6.96 21.16 18.78
N THR A 73 7.20 21.56 17.53
CA THR A 73 6.85 20.77 16.35
C THR A 73 8.08 20.15 15.73
N TYR A 74 8.11 18.83 15.71
CA TYR A 74 9.04 18.02 14.94
C TYR A 74 8.40 17.61 13.62
N THR A 75 9.13 17.75 12.52
CA THR A 75 8.65 17.36 11.18
C THR A 75 9.63 16.39 10.55
N ALA A 76 9.18 15.16 10.30
CA ALA A 76 9.91 14.23 9.46
C ALA A 76 9.57 14.53 8.00
N GLN A 77 10.58 14.56 7.15
CA GLN A 77 10.46 14.90 5.73
C GLN A 77 11.28 13.96 4.86
N THR A 78 10.89 13.82 3.60
CA THR A 78 11.74 13.21 2.57
C THR A 78 12.99 14.08 2.32
N LEU A 79 14.02 13.51 1.70
CA LEU A 79 15.20 14.27 1.27
C LEU A 79 14.87 15.39 0.26
N SER A 80 13.74 15.29 -0.44
CA SER A 80 13.22 16.33 -1.33
C SER A 80 12.49 17.46 -0.57
N GLY A 81 12.23 17.29 0.73
CA GLY A 81 11.64 18.28 1.62
C GLY A 81 10.13 18.19 1.78
N GLU A 82 9.51 17.08 1.38
CA GLU A 82 8.08 16.84 1.59
C GLU A 82 7.84 16.32 3.00
N ALA A 83 6.89 16.91 3.73
CA ALA A 83 6.59 16.50 5.10
C ALA A 83 5.77 15.20 5.11
N VAL A 84 6.28 14.18 5.82
CA VAL A 84 5.66 12.85 5.90
C VAL A 84 4.85 12.69 7.17
N PHE A 85 5.35 13.19 8.30
CA PHE A 85 4.57 13.28 9.53
C PHE A 85 5.07 14.41 10.43
N THR A 86 4.22 14.79 11.38
CA THR A 86 4.57 15.75 12.43
C THR A 86 4.28 15.19 13.82
N MET A 87 5.18 15.48 14.76
CA MET A 87 4.95 15.28 16.19
C MET A 87 4.97 16.64 16.88
N VAL A 88 3.88 16.99 17.56
CA VAL A 88 3.73 18.24 18.29
C VAL A 88 3.61 17.93 19.77
N PHE A 89 4.40 18.60 20.61
CA PHE A 89 4.24 18.60 22.06
C PHE A 89 3.80 19.98 22.52
N ASP A 90 2.85 20.05 23.44
CA ASP A 90 2.40 21.32 24.03
C ASP A 90 2.63 21.31 25.55
N THR A 91 3.46 22.23 26.03
CA THR A 91 3.74 22.36 27.47
C THR A 91 2.63 23.09 28.23
N ALA A 92 1.63 23.66 27.55
CA ALA A 92 0.49 24.31 28.20
C ALA A 92 -0.42 23.31 28.92
N ASP A 93 -0.56 22.11 28.36
CA ASP A 93 -1.45 21.05 28.84
C ASP A 93 -0.82 19.65 28.85
N ASN A 94 0.51 19.58 28.62
CA ASN A 94 1.28 18.35 28.52
C ASN A 94 0.72 17.36 27.49
N SER A 95 0.12 17.88 26.42
CA SER A 95 -0.37 17.06 25.32
C SER A 95 0.70 16.76 24.29
N TYR A 96 0.46 15.70 23.53
CA TYR A 96 1.14 15.41 22.29
C TYR A 96 0.15 15.11 21.18
N GLN A 97 0.56 15.37 19.95
CA GLN A 97 -0.20 15.08 18.74
C GLN A 97 0.73 14.53 17.67
N PHE A 98 0.36 13.39 17.10
CA PHE A 98 1.02 12.82 15.94
C PHE A 98 0.07 12.91 14.74
N ASN A 99 0.58 13.42 13.62
CA ASN A 99 -0.16 13.55 12.38
C ASN A 99 0.63 12.93 11.24
N LEU A 100 0.09 11.87 10.63
CA LEU A 100 0.61 11.29 9.40
C LEU A 100 0.09 12.11 8.21
N LEU A 101 0.99 12.46 7.29
CA LEU A 101 0.71 13.34 6.15
C LEU A 101 0.92 12.62 4.81
N GLN A 102 1.88 11.69 4.76
CA GLN A 102 2.17 10.82 3.63
C GLN A 102 2.37 9.39 4.13
N PRO A 103 2.09 8.39 3.30
CA PRO A 103 2.34 6.99 3.66
C PRO A 103 3.82 6.71 3.83
N LEU A 104 4.14 5.73 4.68
CA LEU A 104 5.47 5.17 4.79
C LEU A 104 5.59 3.99 3.83
N ASP A 105 6.80 3.72 3.35
CA ASP A 105 7.01 2.51 2.56
C ASP A 105 7.13 1.30 3.48
N HIS A 106 6.17 0.39 3.39
CA HIS A 106 6.19 -0.87 4.11
C HIS A 106 7.07 -1.92 3.40
N ALA A 107 7.52 -2.91 4.16
CA ALA A 107 8.20 -4.05 3.58
C ALA A 107 7.19 -4.92 2.82
N LEU A 108 7.59 -5.46 1.67
CA LEU A 108 6.74 -6.39 0.91
C LEU A 108 6.32 -7.58 1.79
N ALA A 109 5.02 -7.76 2.05
CA ALA A 109 4.48 -8.97 2.66
C ALA A 109 3.11 -9.36 2.08
N ASP A 110 2.76 -10.65 2.22
CA ASP A 110 1.45 -11.18 1.86
C ASP A 110 0.47 -10.95 3.03
N GLY A 111 0.07 -9.71 3.29
CA GLY A 111 -0.80 -9.35 4.41
C GLY A 111 -0.59 -7.94 4.92
N GLU A 112 -1.44 -7.51 5.86
CA GLU A 112 -1.29 -6.25 6.60
C GLU A 112 0.06 -6.24 7.34
N ASN A 113 0.73 -5.08 7.36
CA ASN A 113 2.00 -4.92 8.07
C ASN A 113 2.01 -3.62 8.87
N GLU A 114 2.92 -3.56 9.85
CA GLU A 114 3.01 -2.42 10.76
C GLU A 114 4.44 -1.86 10.83
N ILE A 115 4.55 -0.54 10.92
CA ILE A 115 5.77 0.17 11.27
C ILE A 115 5.60 0.79 12.67
N GLU A 116 6.45 0.39 13.61
CA GLU A 116 6.51 0.99 14.95
C GLU A 116 7.53 2.15 15.01
N LEU A 117 7.04 3.36 15.26
CA LEU A 117 7.84 4.55 15.48
C LEU A 117 8.07 4.79 16.98
N GLY A 118 9.29 4.51 17.45
CA GLY A 118 9.70 4.75 18.84
C GLY A 118 10.31 6.15 19.04
N PHE A 119 9.58 7.02 19.73
CA PHE A 119 10.04 8.36 20.12
C PHE A 119 10.55 8.34 21.56
N ASN A 120 11.88 8.40 21.75
CA ASN A 120 12.46 8.60 23.08
C ASN A 120 12.37 10.08 23.45
N ILE A 121 11.55 10.38 24.45
CA ILE A 121 11.18 11.73 24.84
C ILE A 121 11.69 12.02 26.25
N SER A 122 12.34 13.16 26.43
CA SER A 122 12.70 13.74 27.72
C SER A 122 11.98 15.06 27.94
N ALA A 123 11.73 15.42 29.20
CA ALA A 123 11.13 16.67 29.60
C ALA A 123 12.11 17.46 30.47
N THR A 124 12.19 18.77 30.27
CA THR A 124 13.04 19.68 31.04
C THR A 124 12.19 20.80 31.64
N ASP A 125 12.42 21.14 32.90
CA ASP A 125 11.73 22.22 33.63
C ASP A 125 12.48 23.57 33.55
N PHE A 126 12.09 24.55 34.37
CA PHE A 126 12.63 25.91 34.29
C PHE A 126 13.94 26.12 35.06
N ASP A 127 14.28 25.27 36.01
CA ASP A 127 15.61 25.23 36.63
C ASP A 127 16.59 24.28 35.91
N ASN A 128 16.11 23.59 34.87
CA ASN A 128 16.83 22.75 33.91
C ASN A 128 17.18 21.34 34.43
N ASP A 129 16.37 20.82 35.35
CA ASP A 129 16.34 19.39 35.60
C ASP A 129 15.64 18.67 34.43
N THR A 130 16.18 17.52 34.03
CA THR A 130 15.69 16.73 32.88
C THR A 130 15.31 15.33 33.33
N THR A 131 14.15 14.84 32.88
CA THR A 131 13.72 13.47 33.14
C THR A 131 14.56 12.44 32.40
N ALA A 132 14.56 11.19 32.87
CA ALA A 132 15.07 10.09 32.05
C ALA A 132 14.18 9.92 30.80
N PRO A 133 14.74 9.59 29.61
CA PRO A 133 13.95 9.39 28.41
C PRO A 133 12.91 8.28 28.58
N GLN A 134 11.71 8.52 28.06
CA GLN A 134 10.63 7.54 27.97
C GLN A 134 10.20 7.36 26.53
N THR A 135 9.96 6.12 26.12
CA THR A 135 9.58 5.80 24.74
C THR A 135 8.07 5.92 24.56
N LEU A 136 7.64 6.79 23.65
CA LEU A 136 6.31 6.80 23.07
C LEU A 136 6.34 6.02 21.76
N THR A 137 5.60 4.92 21.68
CA THR A 137 5.47 4.14 20.45
C THR A 137 4.21 4.55 19.69
N ILE A 138 4.36 4.88 18.41
CA ILE A 138 3.26 5.06 17.47
C ILE A 138 3.33 3.94 16.44
N THR A 139 2.24 3.20 16.26
CA THR A 139 2.12 2.18 15.21
C THR A 139 1.45 2.80 13.99
N VAL A 140 2.08 2.66 12.83
CA VAL A 140 1.52 2.94 11.50
C VAL A 140 1.16 1.61 10.87
N VAL A 141 -0.10 1.44 10.47
CA VAL A 141 -0.64 0.21 9.89
C VAL A 141 -0.84 0.43 8.40
N ASP A 142 -0.49 -0.59 7.61
CA ASP A 142 -0.69 -0.72 6.17
C ASP A 142 -1.58 -1.93 5.91
N ASP A 143 -2.63 -1.74 5.12
CA ASP A 143 -3.58 -2.76 4.77
C ASP A 143 -3.25 -3.52 3.48
N ILE A 144 -4.02 -4.58 3.21
CA ILE A 144 -3.97 -5.28 1.93
C ILE A 144 -4.84 -4.62 0.84
N PRO A 145 -4.37 -4.53 -0.42
CA PRO A 145 -5.19 -4.03 -1.51
C PRO A 145 -6.39 -4.94 -1.81
N THR A 146 -7.51 -4.34 -2.22
CA THR A 146 -8.77 -5.06 -2.50
C THR A 146 -9.29 -4.78 -3.91
N ILE A 147 -9.48 -5.86 -4.71
CA ILE A 147 -10.19 -5.78 -6.00
C ILE A 147 -11.70 -5.69 -5.71
N THR A 148 -12.31 -4.55 -6.05
CA THR A 148 -13.72 -4.27 -5.79
C THR A 148 -14.63 -4.59 -6.98
N SER A 149 -14.08 -4.57 -8.20
CA SER A 149 -14.82 -4.93 -9.41
C SER A 149 -13.88 -5.42 -10.52
N VAL A 150 -14.43 -6.25 -11.41
CA VAL A 150 -13.76 -6.76 -12.61
C VAL A 150 -14.70 -6.56 -13.79
N GLU A 151 -14.22 -5.97 -14.88
CA GLU A 151 -15.02 -5.80 -16.09
C GLU A 151 -15.25 -7.15 -16.81
N PRO A 152 -16.50 -7.62 -16.97
CA PRO A 152 -16.74 -8.87 -17.66
C PRO A 152 -16.41 -8.73 -19.15
N LEU A 153 -15.63 -9.67 -19.69
CA LEU A 153 -15.29 -9.73 -21.11
C LEU A 153 -16.01 -10.90 -21.78
N SER A 154 -16.26 -10.77 -23.09
CA SER A 154 -16.83 -11.84 -23.92
C SER A 154 -16.16 -11.85 -25.29
N VAL A 155 -15.89 -13.05 -25.77
CA VAL A 155 -15.43 -13.37 -27.14
C VAL A 155 -16.37 -14.43 -27.70
N ASP A 156 -16.47 -14.51 -29.03
CA ASP A 156 -17.17 -15.60 -29.70
C ASP A 156 -16.16 -16.46 -30.47
N GLU A 157 -16.37 -17.77 -30.42
CA GLU A 157 -15.53 -18.75 -31.09
C GLU A 157 -15.88 -18.86 -32.57
N ASP A 158 -17.09 -18.42 -32.94
CA ASP A 158 -17.53 -18.34 -34.32
C ASP A 158 -16.84 -17.23 -35.13
N ASP A 159 -16.06 -16.39 -34.44
CA ASP A 159 -15.18 -15.39 -35.03
C ASP A 159 -13.76 -15.91 -35.33
N LEU A 160 -13.42 -17.11 -34.86
CA LEU A 160 -12.15 -17.74 -35.21
C LEU A 160 -12.07 -17.97 -36.73
N PRO A 161 -10.86 -18.13 -37.33
CA PRO A 161 -10.71 -18.30 -38.78
C PRO A 161 -11.51 -19.46 -39.42
N ALA A 162 -11.93 -20.44 -38.61
CA ALA A 162 -12.76 -21.58 -39.04
C ALA A 162 -14.24 -21.45 -38.62
N GLY A 163 -14.64 -20.32 -38.04
CA GLY A 163 -15.99 -20.01 -37.56
C GLY A 163 -16.94 -19.48 -38.64
N SER A 164 -18.11 -19.01 -38.23
CA SER A 164 -19.22 -18.69 -39.15
C SER A 164 -19.33 -17.25 -39.62
N ASP A 165 -18.86 -16.24 -38.87
CA ASP A 165 -19.07 -14.84 -39.27
C ASP A 165 -17.83 -13.92 -39.19
N GLY A 166 -16.89 -14.12 -38.26
CA GLY A 166 -15.57 -13.48 -38.27
C GLY A 166 -15.59 -11.96 -38.10
N ASN A 167 -16.62 -11.40 -37.44
CA ASN A 167 -16.86 -9.95 -37.36
C ASN A 167 -16.58 -9.32 -36.00
N GLN A 168 -16.36 -10.09 -34.92
CA GLN A 168 -16.00 -9.57 -33.60
C GLN A 168 -14.50 -9.75 -33.30
N PRO A 169 -13.92 -8.94 -32.40
CA PRO A 169 -12.53 -9.10 -31.99
C PRO A 169 -12.33 -10.38 -31.16
N LEU A 170 -11.26 -11.10 -31.46
CA LEU A 170 -10.79 -12.25 -30.66
C LEU A 170 -9.93 -11.82 -29.48
N GLU A 171 -9.49 -10.56 -29.44
CA GLU A 171 -8.79 -9.96 -28.31
C GLU A 171 -9.66 -8.86 -27.70
N VAL A 172 -9.94 -9.00 -26.41
CA VAL A 172 -10.74 -8.07 -25.61
C VAL A 172 -9.94 -7.66 -24.38
N SER A 173 -10.18 -6.45 -23.89
CA SER A 173 -9.49 -5.91 -22.72
C SER A 173 -10.49 -5.28 -21.76
N GLY A 174 -10.11 -5.24 -20.49
CA GLY A 174 -10.84 -4.55 -19.44
C GLY A 174 -9.90 -4.17 -18.30
N ASP A 175 -10.48 -3.62 -17.24
CA ASP A 175 -9.72 -3.12 -16.09
C ASP A 175 -10.27 -3.68 -14.77
N PHE A 176 -9.35 -3.94 -13.83
CA PHE A 176 -9.68 -4.12 -12.43
C PHE A 176 -10.02 -2.76 -11.83
N THR A 177 -11.11 -2.71 -11.05
CA THR A 177 -11.28 -1.62 -10.08
C THR A 177 -10.70 -2.10 -8.76
N THR A 178 -9.62 -1.45 -8.33
CA THR A 178 -8.89 -1.86 -7.13
C THR A 178 -8.69 -0.67 -6.22
N THR A 179 -8.90 -0.94 -4.94
CA THR A 179 -8.52 -0.07 -3.86
C THR A 179 -7.10 -0.46 -3.45
N GLN A 180 -6.13 0.42 -3.73
CA GLN A 180 -4.73 0.02 -3.79
C GLN A 180 -3.98 0.04 -2.46
N GLY A 181 -4.57 0.61 -1.40
CA GLY A 181 -3.83 0.97 -0.20
C GLY A 181 -2.85 2.12 -0.45
N ALA A 182 -2.03 2.46 0.54
CA ALA A 182 -1.18 3.64 0.54
C ALA A 182 0.19 3.40 -0.15
N ASP A 183 0.67 2.15 -0.19
CA ASP A 183 1.89 1.73 -0.88
C ASP A 183 1.68 1.33 -2.35
N GLY A 184 0.43 1.03 -2.73
CA GLY A 184 0.01 0.82 -4.11
C GLY A 184 0.15 -0.62 -4.61
N VAL A 185 -0.69 -1.00 -5.59
CA VAL A 185 -0.65 -2.35 -6.15
C VAL A 185 0.48 -2.49 -7.16
N VAL A 186 1.34 -3.49 -6.93
CA VAL A 186 2.49 -3.77 -7.80
C VAL A 186 2.29 -4.99 -8.73
N LEU A 187 1.26 -5.80 -8.52
CA LEU A 187 1.04 -7.06 -9.24
C LEU A 187 -0.42 -7.54 -9.24
N TYR A 188 -0.89 -8.00 -10.41
CA TYR A 188 -2.08 -8.83 -10.56
C TYR A 188 -1.71 -10.23 -11.08
N ARG A 189 -2.23 -11.28 -10.44
CA ARG A 189 -2.02 -12.69 -10.84
C ARG A 189 -3.28 -13.53 -10.66
N ILE A 190 -3.36 -14.65 -11.37
CA ILE A 190 -4.33 -15.71 -11.04
C ILE A 190 -3.92 -16.30 -9.69
N ASP A 191 -4.91 -16.57 -8.82
CA ASP A 191 -4.68 -17.29 -7.56
C ASP A 191 -4.04 -18.66 -7.85
N PRO A 192 -2.79 -18.89 -7.42
CA PRO A 192 -2.05 -20.12 -7.73
C PRO A 192 -2.65 -21.38 -7.07
N THR A 193 -3.62 -21.22 -6.16
CA THR A 193 -4.33 -22.33 -5.53
C THR A 193 -5.54 -22.81 -6.33
N THR A 194 -5.89 -22.10 -7.41
CA THR A 194 -7.04 -22.41 -8.26
C THR A 194 -6.61 -22.98 -9.62
N ASN A 195 -7.53 -23.69 -10.29
CA ASN A 195 -7.36 -24.12 -11.68
C ASN A 195 -8.55 -23.61 -12.51
N PRO A 196 -8.43 -22.43 -13.15
CA PRO A 196 -9.56 -21.82 -13.85
C PRO A 196 -9.96 -22.55 -15.14
N VAL A 197 -9.15 -23.49 -15.62
CA VAL A 197 -9.42 -24.27 -16.85
C VAL A 197 -9.83 -25.71 -16.56
N ASP A 198 -10.08 -26.06 -15.30
CA ASP A 198 -10.45 -27.43 -14.94
C ASP A 198 -11.75 -27.86 -15.64
N GLY A 199 -11.75 -29.07 -16.19
CA GLY A 199 -12.87 -29.62 -16.94
C GLY A 199 -13.07 -29.06 -18.35
N LEU A 200 -12.30 -28.05 -18.79
CA LEU A 200 -12.37 -27.55 -20.17
C LEU A 200 -11.57 -28.45 -21.12
N SER A 201 -12.07 -28.61 -22.34
CA SER A 201 -11.35 -29.27 -23.44
C SER A 201 -11.44 -28.46 -24.73
N SER A 202 -10.53 -28.71 -25.66
CA SER A 202 -10.55 -28.16 -27.02
C SER A 202 -10.19 -29.28 -27.98
N GLY A 203 -11.10 -29.64 -28.88
CA GLY A 203 -10.92 -30.77 -29.80
C GLY A 203 -10.81 -32.12 -29.07
N GLY A 204 -11.50 -32.27 -27.93
CA GLY A 204 -11.50 -33.46 -27.08
C GLY A 204 -10.23 -33.64 -26.24
N VAL A 205 -9.31 -32.68 -26.25
CA VAL A 205 -8.09 -32.69 -25.43
C VAL A 205 -8.25 -31.71 -24.29
N ALA A 206 -7.96 -32.14 -23.06
CA ALA A 206 -8.05 -31.29 -21.87
C ALA A 206 -7.17 -30.04 -22.00
N ILE A 207 -7.70 -28.90 -21.58
CA ILE A 207 -6.97 -27.64 -21.54
C ILE A 207 -6.14 -27.58 -20.25
N THR A 208 -4.88 -27.18 -20.39
CA THR A 208 -3.98 -26.92 -19.27
C THR A 208 -3.43 -25.50 -19.35
N LEU A 209 -3.21 -24.87 -18.19
CA LEU A 209 -2.57 -23.56 -18.11
C LEU A 209 -1.07 -23.73 -17.88
N ASP A 210 -0.24 -23.17 -18.76
CA ASP A 210 1.21 -23.13 -18.54
C ASP A 210 1.55 -22.17 -17.36
N PRO A 211 2.69 -22.36 -16.67
CA PRO A 211 3.20 -21.36 -15.74
C PRO A 211 3.30 -19.99 -16.41
N PRO A 212 3.00 -18.89 -15.69
CA PRO A 212 3.00 -17.57 -16.29
C PRO A 212 4.41 -17.18 -16.78
N THR A 213 4.45 -16.49 -17.91
CA THR A 213 5.64 -15.73 -18.30
C THR A 213 5.53 -14.34 -17.67
N ILE A 214 6.56 -13.93 -16.95
CA ILE A 214 6.62 -12.63 -16.25
C ILE A 214 7.63 -11.74 -16.98
N ASN A 215 7.24 -10.51 -17.34
CA ASN A 215 8.15 -9.53 -17.93
C ASN A 215 8.78 -8.63 -16.84
N GLY A 216 9.61 -7.64 -17.22
CA GLY A 216 10.27 -6.73 -16.29
C GLY A 216 9.36 -5.74 -15.57
N ASP A 217 8.11 -5.60 -15.99
CA ASP A 217 7.12 -4.63 -15.50
C ASP A 217 5.99 -5.33 -14.70
N ASN A 218 6.27 -6.51 -14.14
CA ASN A 218 5.31 -7.35 -13.42
C ASN A 218 4.05 -7.72 -14.23
N GLN A 219 4.13 -7.74 -15.56
CA GLN A 219 3.05 -8.27 -16.41
C GLN A 219 3.11 -9.79 -16.39
N TYR A 220 1.97 -10.43 -16.10
CA TYR A 220 1.83 -11.88 -16.11
C TYR A 220 1.05 -12.32 -17.36
N SER A 221 1.66 -13.17 -18.16
CA SER A 221 1.04 -13.78 -19.34
C SER A 221 0.82 -15.27 -19.12
N TYR A 222 -0.44 -15.69 -19.16
CA TYR A 222 -0.86 -17.09 -19.07
C TYR A 222 -1.29 -17.59 -20.44
N VAL A 223 -0.84 -18.79 -20.81
CA VAL A 223 -1.23 -19.44 -22.06
C VAL A 223 -1.93 -20.75 -21.72
N ALA A 224 -3.18 -20.89 -22.16
CA ALA A 224 -3.93 -22.13 -22.05
C ALA A 224 -3.74 -22.97 -23.31
N LYS A 225 -3.48 -24.26 -23.15
CA LYS A 225 -3.17 -25.17 -24.25
C LYS A 225 -3.97 -26.47 -24.17
N ALA A 226 -4.38 -26.96 -25.32
CA ALA A 226 -4.85 -28.34 -25.52
C ALA A 226 -3.75 -29.11 -26.27
N GLY A 227 -2.92 -29.84 -25.52
CA GLY A 227 -1.69 -30.43 -26.05
C GLY A 227 -0.71 -29.35 -26.52
N ASN A 228 -0.47 -29.25 -27.83
CA ASN A 228 0.43 -28.25 -28.43
C ASN A 228 -0.31 -27.05 -29.04
N VAL A 229 -1.64 -27.01 -28.95
CA VAL A 229 -2.46 -25.94 -29.51
C VAL A 229 -2.74 -24.91 -28.43
N GLU A 230 -2.38 -23.65 -28.67
CA GLU A 230 -2.80 -22.54 -27.82
C GLU A 230 -4.29 -22.28 -28.03
N VAL A 231 -5.06 -22.29 -26.95
CA VAL A 231 -6.50 -22.07 -26.95
C VAL A 231 -6.82 -20.63 -26.65
N PHE A 232 -6.17 -20.05 -25.64
CA PHE A 232 -6.26 -18.63 -25.36
C PHE A 232 -5.02 -18.13 -24.61
N LYS A 233 -4.88 -16.80 -24.56
CA LYS A 233 -3.89 -16.10 -23.77
C LYS A 233 -4.57 -15.07 -22.87
N LEU A 234 -4.21 -15.03 -21.59
CA LEU A 234 -4.59 -13.98 -20.65
C LEU A 234 -3.35 -13.18 -20.27
N THR A 235 -3.43 -11.86 -20.35
CA THR A 235 -2.38 -10.94 -19.91
C THR A 235 -2.91 -10.07 -18.79
N LEU A 236 -2.22 -10.03 -17.65
CA LEU A 236 -2.53 -9.16 -16.51
C LEU A 236 -1.39 -8.16 -16.33
N ASN A 237 -1.69 -6.86 -16.31
CA ASN A 237 -0.72 -5.79 -16.13
C ASN A 237 -0.71 -5.26 -14.70
N ALA A 238 0.42 -4.72 -14.26
CA ALA A 238 0.55 -4.12 -12.92
C ALA A 238 -0.34 -2.88 -12.72
N ASP A 239 -0.75 -2.20 -13.80
CA ASP A 239 -1.64 -1.04 -13.74
C ASP A 239 -3.13 -1.40 -13.56
N GLY A 240 -3.46 -2.69 -13.46
CA GLY A 240 -4.83 -3.18 -13.30
C GLY A 240 -5.55 -3.48 -14.62
N SER A 241 -4.96 -3.16 -15.77
CA SER A 241 -5.52 -3.56 -17.07
C SER A 241 -5.24 -5.03 -17.37
N TYR A 242 -6.14 -5.68 -18.11
CA TYR A 242 -5.94 -7.04 -18.60
C TYR A 242 -6.49 -7.23 -20.01
N SER A 243 -5.95 -8.22 -20.72
CA SER A 243 -6.47 -8.65 -22.01
C SER A 243 -6.62 -10.16 -22.10
N PHE A 244 -7.62 -10.60 -22.86
CA PHE A 244 -7.89 -11.98 -23.18
C PHE A 244 -7.94 -12.14 -24.70
N GLU A 245 -7.14 -13.06 -25.24
CA GLU A 245 -7.06 -13.38 -26.67
C GLU A 245 -7.48 -14.84 -26.90
N LEU A 246 -8.58 -15.06 -27.62
CA LEU A 246 -9.02 -16.38 -28.06
C LEU A 246 -8.28 -16.83 -29.33
N LYS A 247 -7.81 -18.07 -29.35
CA LYS A 247 -6.97 -18.63 -30.43
C LYS A 247 -7.50 -19.93 -31.02
N ALA A 248 -8.23 -20.72 -30.23
CA ALA A 248 -8.86 -21.96 -30.67
C ALA A 248 -10.18 -22.19 -29.93
N PRO A 249 -11.13 -22.97 -30.50
CA PRO A 249 -12.42 -23.19 -29.88
C PRO A 249 -12.32 -24.14 -28.67
N ILE A 250 -13.19 -23.95 -27.70
CA ILE A 250 -13.43 -24.74 -26.51
C ILE A 250 -14.63 -25.65 -26.78
N ASP A 251 -14.55 -26.89 -26.33
CA ASP A 251 -15.66 -27.82 -26.50
C ASP A 251 -16.81 -27.48 -25.55
N HIS A 252 -18.02 -27.39 -26.09
CA HIS A 252 -19.24 -27.23 -25.31
C HIS A 252 -19.91 -28.58 -25.10
N ALA A 253 -20.60 -28.74 -23.97
CA ALA A 253 -21.45 -29.91 -23.76
C ALA A 253 -22.68 -29.83 -24.67
N ASP A 254 -23.06 -30.97 -25.27
CA ASP A 254 -24.26 -31.12 -26.09
C ASP A 254 -25.57 -30.94 -25.30
#